data_AF-A0A4R1QTK9-F1
#
_entry.id   AF-A0A4R1QTK9-F1
#
_cell.length_a   1.000
_cell.length_b   1.000
_cell.length_c   1.000
_cell.angle_alpha   90.00
_cell.angle_beta   90.00
_cell.angle_gamma   90.00
#
_symmetry.space_group_name_H-M   'P 1'
#
loop_
_entity.id
_entity.type
_entity.pdbx_description
1 polymer ?
#
loop_
_entity_poly.entity_id
_entity_poly.type
_entity_poly.pdbx_seq_one_letter_code
_entity_poly.pdbx_strand_id
1 'polypeptide(L)'
;MPVQRRLFLQLRHRIEDAGYQDQEFAAEMGWPGSVLSARLNGRTPWSMADAFRACGLLQIPLEEMSNYFADAVEAEARKERARC
;
A
#
# COMPACT_ATOMS: atom_id res chain seq x y z
N MET A 1 -7.24 -17.73 4.84
CA MET A 1 -7.00 -16.31 4.51
C MET A 1 -5.89 -16.21 3.44
N PRO A 2 -6.20 -16.28 2.13
CA PRO A 2 -5.17 -16.23 1.08
C PRO A 2 -5.13 -14.92 0.26
N VAL A 3 -6.10 -14.01 0.41
CA VAL A 3 -6.26 -12.85 -0.50
C VAL A 3 -5.12 -11.83 -0.35
N GLN A 4 -4.69 -11.54 0.88
CA GLN A 4 -3.67 -10.52 1.16
C GLN A 4 -2.32 -10.82 0.50
N ARG A 5 -1.87 -12.09 0.50
CA ARG A 5 -0.58 -12.48 -0.12
C ARG A 5 -0.50 -12.16 -1.61
N ARG A 6 -1.64 -12.21 -2.33
CA ARG A 6 -1.68 -11.94 -3.77
C ARG A 6 -1.56 -10.44 -4.05
N LEU A 7 -2.21 -9.61 -3.25
CA LEU A 7 -2.17 -8.15 -3.40
C LEU A 7 -0.76 -7.59 -3.18
N PHE A 8 -0.02 -8.17 -2.24
CA PHE A 8 1.35 -7.76 -1.98
C PHE A 8 2.33 -8.09 -3.12
N LEU A 9 2.18 -9.27 -3.74
CA LEU A 9 2.98 -9.62 -4.92
C LEU A 9 2.65 -8.71 -6.11
N GLN A 10 1.37 -8.39 -6.30
CA GLN A 10 0.95 -7.45 -7.35
C GLN A 10 1.51 -6.05 -7.11
N LEU A 11 1.49 -5.55 -5.87
CA LEU A 11 2.07 -4.25 -5.55
C LEU A 11 3.59 -4.26 -5.78
N ARG A 12 4.28 -5.36 -5.44
CA ARG A 12 5.72 -5.48 -5.64
C ARG A 12 6.10 -5.50 -7.13
N HIS A 13 5.36 -6.23 -7.95
CA HIS A 13 5.51 -6.15 -9.40
C HIS A 13 5.25 -4.74 -9.93
N ARG A 14 4.28 -4.02 -9.37
CA ARG A 14 4.01 -2.63 -9.76
C ARG A 14 5.13 -1.67 -9.37
N ILE A 15 5.77 -1.89 -8.22
CA ILE A 15 6.98 -1.14 -7.79
C ILE A 15 8.13 -1.38 -8.78
N GLU A 16 8.36 -2.65 -9.15
CA GLU A 16 9.37 -3.03 -10.15
C GLU A 16 9.06 -2.43 -11.53
N ASP A 17 7.79 -2.48 -11.99
CA ASP A 17 7.34 -1.90 -13.26
C ASP A 17 7.49 -0.37 -13.30
N ALA A 18 7.31 0.30 -12.15
CA ALA A 18 7.54 1.73 -12.00
C ALA A 18 9.04 2.09 -11.95
N GLY A 19 9.93 1.09 -12.00
CA GLY A 19 11.38 1.27 -12.00
C GLY A 19 12.00 1.47 -10.63
N TYR A 20 11.25 1.25 -9.55
CA TYR A 20 11.76 1.38 -8.18
C TYR A 20 12.27 0.05 -7.66
N GLN A 21 13.37 0.09 -6.90
CA GLN A 21 13.70 -0.99 -5.97
C GLN A 21 12.93 -0.84 -4.66
N ASP A 22 12.66 -1.96 -3.96
CA ASP A 22 11.98 -1.95 -2.65
C ASP A 22 12.61 -0.94 -1.67
N GLN A 23 13.95 -0.80 -1.64
CA GLN A 23 14.62 0.16 -0.76
C GLN A 23 14.43 1.62 -1.20
N GLU A 24 14.44 1.90 -2.49
CA GLU A 24 14.23 3.26 -3.02
C GLU A 24 12.79 3.70 -2.80
N PHE A 25 11.84 2.81 -3.06
CA PHE A 25 10.44 3.07 -2.77
C PHE A 25 10.20 3.30 -1.27
N ALA A 26 10.84 2.51 -0.40
CA ALA A 26 10.79 2.76 1.04
C ALA A 26 11.33 4.14 1.40
N ALA A 27 12.45 4.56 0.80
CA ALA A 27 13.04 5.88 1.02
C ALA A 27 12.12 7.03 0.57
N GLU A 28 11.49 6.92 -0.61
CA GLU A 28 10.50 7.89 -1.12
C GLU A 28 9.26 8.00 -0.22
N MET A 29 8.85 6.88 0.36
CA MET A 29 7.78 6.81 1.36
C MET A 29 8.22 7.30 2.75
N GLY A 30 9.52 7.56 2.97
CA GLY A 30 10.08 7.98 4.25
C GLY A 30 10.17 6.85 5.28
N TRP A 31 10.26 5.60 4.83
CA TRP A 31 10.30 4.41 5.68
C TRP A 31 11.64 3.69 5.66
N PRO A 32 11.99 3.03 6.77
CA PRO A 32 12.99 1.97 6.73
C PRO A 32 12.49 0.81 5.86
N GLY A 33 13.39 0.13 5.13
CA GLY A 33 13.03 -1.03 4.31
C GLY A 33 12.37 -2.18 5.11
N SER A 34 12.66 -2.29 6.41
CA SER A 34 11.99 -3.24 7.31
C SER A 34 10.49 -2.97 7.47
N VAL A 35 10.08 -1.69 7.47
CA VAL A 35 8.67 -1.27 7.55
C VAL A 35 7.95 -1.56 6.24
N LEU A 36 8.58 -1.28 5.10
CA LEU A 36 8.01 -1.66 3.80
C LEU A 36 7.82 -3.18 3.72
N SER A 37 8.82 -3.96 4.12
CA SER A 37 8.73 -5.42 4.15
C SER A 37 7.60 -5.90 5.08
N ALA A 38 7.43 -5.31 6.26
CA ALA A 38 6.34 -5.66 7.17
C ALA A 38 4.96 -5.36 6.54
N ARG A 39 4.81 -4.24 5.83
CA ARG A 39 3.59 -3.84 5.12
C ARG A 39 3.29 -4.73 3.91
N LEU A 40 4.32 -5.04 3.10
CA LEU A 40 4.24 -5.98 1.97
C LEU A 40 4.03 -7.44 2.42
N ASN A 41 4.19 -7.75 3.71
CA ASN A 41 3.86 -9.06 4.26
C ASN A 41 2.54 -9.03 5.05
N GLY A 42 1.82 -7.91 5.07
CA GLY A 42 0.55 -7.76 5.80
C GLY A 42 0.69 -7.78 7.32
N ARG A 43 1.91 -7.63 7.85
CA ARG A 43 2.13 -7.52 9.31
C ARG A 43 1.77 -6.15 9.85
N THR A 44 1.82 -5.13 9.00
CA THR A 44 1.49 -3.76 9.33
C THR A 44 0.46 -3.24 8.32
N PRO A 45 -0.70 -2.73 8.78
CA PRO A 45 -1.69 -2.17 7.88
C PRO A 45 -1.19 -0.88 7.24
N TRP A 46 -1.68 -0.60 6.03
CA TRP A 46 -1.44 0.66 5.36
C TRP A 46 -2.37 1.75 5.91
N SER A 47 -1.86 2.96 6.07
CA SER A 47 -2.71 4.12 6.31
C SER A 47 -3.23 4.67 4.98
N MET A 48 -4.37 5.37 5.00
CA MET A 48 -4.93 5.97 3.79
C MET A 48 -3.97 6.99 3.16
N ALA A 49 -3.32 7.83 3.98
CA ALA A 49 -2.34 8.81 3.52
C ALA A 49 -1.14 8.16 2.83
N ASP A 50 -0.64 7.05 3.39
CA ASP A 50 0.46 6.30 2.81
C ASP A 50 0.07 5.62 1.50
N ALA A 51 -1.15 5.06 1.45
CA ALA A 51 -1.65 4.42 0.24
C ALA A 51 -1.86 5.44 -0.88
N PHE A 52 -2.36 6.65 -0.59
CA PHE A 52 -2.45 7.74 -1.57
C PHE A 52 -1.08 8.15 -2.12
N ARG A 53 -0.09 8.31 -1.25
CA ARG A 53 1.28 8.65 -1.66
C ARG A 53 1.88 7.54 -2.53
N ALA A 54 1.71 6.29 -2.14
CA ALA A 54 2.14 5.13 -2.92
C ALA A 54 1.48 5.10 -4.31
N CYS A 55 0.17 5.35 -4.41
CA CYS A 55 -0.52 5.46 -5.69
C CYS A 55 0.08 6.56 -6.58
N GLY A 56 0.43 7.71 -6.01
CA GLY A 56 1.09 8.80 -6.74
C GLY A 56 2.47 8.41 -7.29
N LEU A 57 3.30 7.76 -6.46
CA LEU A 57 4.64 7.30 -6.86
C LEU A 57 4.60 6.20 -7.91
N LEU A 58 3.64 5.27 -7.79
CA LEU A 58 3.49 4.11 -8.67
C LEU A 58 2.58 4.37 -9.87
N GLN A 59 2.11 5.61 -10.02
CA GLN A 59 1.16 6.02 -11.05
C GLN A 59 -0.06 5.08 -11.13
N ILE A 60 -0.55 4.64 -9.97
CA ILE A 60 -1.74 3.80 -9.86
C ILE A 60 -2.95 4.74 -9.81
N PRO A 61 -3.93 4.58 -10.70
CA PRO A 61 -5.18 5.33 -10.62
C PRO A 61 -5.86 5.11 -9.26
N LEU A 62 -6.42 6.18 -8.68
CA LEU A 62 -7.11 6.09 -7.38
C LEU A 62 -8.30 5.12 -7.41
N GLU A 63 -8.90 4.93 -8.59
CA GLU A 63 -9.96 3.96 -8.87
C GLU A 63 -9.51 2.51 -8.61
N GLU A 64 -8.23 2.22 -8.85
CA GLU A 64 -7.62 0.91 -8.62
C GLU A 64 -6.99 0.79 -7.24
N MET A 65 -6.94 1.87 -6.44
CA MET A 65 -6.34 1.87 -5.11
C MET A 65 -6.93 0.79 -4.21
N SER A 66 -8.24 0.55 -4.26
CA SER A 66 -8.91 -0.50 -3.49
C SER A 66 -8.44 -1.90 -3.86
N ASN A 67 -7.94 -2.11 -5.08
CA ASN A 67 -7.41 -3.41 -5.52
C ASN A 67 -6.06 -3.71 -4.86
N TYR A 68 -5.28 -2.70 -4.50
CA TYR A 68 -3.94 -2.88 -3.89
C TYR A 68 -3.94 -2.63 -2.37
N PHE A 69 -4.77 -1.70 -1.91
CA PHE A 69 -4.78 -1.19 -0.53
C PHE A 69 -6.15 -1.35 0.13
N ALA A 70 -6.82 -2.49 -0.08
CA ALA A 70 -8.15 -2.78 0.48
C ALA A 70 -8.21 -2.54 2.00
N ASP A 71 -7.20 -3.00 2.75
CA ASP A 71 -7.10 -2.81 4.20
C ASP A 71 -7.11 -1.32 4.61
N ALA A 72 -6.46 -0.45 3.83
CA ALA A 72 -6.41 0.99 4.12
C ALA A 72 -7.77 1.65 3.89
N VAL A 73 -8.43 1.29 2.78
CA VAL A 73 -9.75 1.82 2.42
C VAL A 73 -10.81 1.36 3.43
N GLU A 74 -10.79 0.09 3.84
CA GLU A 74 -11.70 -0.42 4.87
C GLU A 74 -11.48 0.24 6.23
N ALA A 75 -10.22 0.44 6.62
CA ALA A 75 -9.88 1.11 7.88
C ALA A 75 -10.38 2.56 7.90
N GLU A 76 -10.24 3.29 6.79
CA GLU A 76 -10.70 4.66 6.69
C GLU A 76 -12.22 4.75 6.64
N ALA A 77 -12.88 3.89 5.86
CA ALA A 77 -14.34 3.80 5.81
C ALA A 77 -14.94 3.48 7.19
N ARG A 78 -14.27 2.63 7.99
CA ARG A 78 -14.68 2.34 9.37
C ARG A 78 -14.56 3.56 10.27
N LYS A 79 -13.49 4.36 10.15
CA LYS A 79 -13.35 5.62 10.91
C LYS A 79 -14.42 6.62 10.53
N GLU A 80 -14.72 6.77 9.25
CA GLU A 80 -15.75 7.68 8.76
C GLU A 80 -17.12 7.29 9.30
N ARG A 81 -17.47 6.00 9.28
CA ARG A 81 -18.71 5.47 9.89
C ARG A 81 -18.80 5.69 11.39
N ALA A 82 -17.68 5.70 12.11
CA ALA A 82 -17.64 5.96 13.54
C ALA A 82 -17.67 7.46 13.90
N ARG A 83 -17.53 8.34 12.89
CA ARG A 83 -17.56 9.79 13.06
C ARG A 83 -18.97 10.38 12.94
N CYS A 84 -19.90 9.65 12.33
CA CYS A 84 -21.33 9.93 12.32
C CYS A 84 -22.02 9.35 13.56
#